data_AF-A0A535A397-F1
#
_entry.id   AF-A0A535A397-F1
#
_cell.length_a   1.000
_cell.length_b   1.000
_cell.length_c   1.000
_cell.angle_alpha   90.00
_cell.angle_beta   90.00
_cell.angle_gamma   90.00
#
_symmetry.space_group_name_H-M   'P 1'
#
loop_
_entity.id
_entity.type
_entity.pdbx_description
1 polymer ?
#
loop_
_entity_poly.entity_id
_entity_poly.type
_entity_poly.pdbx_seq_one_letter_code
_entity_poly.pdbx_strand_id
1 'polypeptide(L)'
;VEEFIRPVTREMEEIVAHLVPALDRRTVERCVFSTAAQAYFYRSVMPAMLLMLGEPAYPRGFSRELAEHVAEFSLGGMERLAAATRRVRRTA
;
A
#
# COMPACT_ATOMS: atom_id res chain seq x y z
N VAL A 1 -8.36 -5.07 -17.83
CA VAL A 1 -7.94 -5.69 -16.55
C VAL A 1 -6.86 -6.73 -16.79
N GLU A 2 -7.12 -7.76 -17.59
CA GLU A 2 -6.16 -8.86 -17.86
C GLU A 2 -4.81 -8.40 -18.42
N GLU A 3 -4.80 -7.39 -19.28
CA GLU A 3 -3.58 -6.93 -19.95
C GLU A 3 -2.68 -6.03 -19.09
N PHE A 4 -3.26 -5.28 -18.14
CA PHE A 4 -2.53 -4.21 -17.42
C PHE A 4 -2.66 -4.30 -15.90
N ILE A 5 -3.87 -4.51 -15.39
CA ILE A 5 -4.11 -4.52 -13.94
C ILE A 5 -3.57 -5.82 -13.35
N ARG A 6 -3.95 -6.97 -13.93
CA ARG A 6 -3.55 -8.27 -13.39
C ARG A 6 -2.03 -8.49 -13.36
N PRO A 7 -1.25 -8.12 -14.40
CA PRO A 7 0.21 -8.25 -14.36
C PRO A 7 0.84 -7.39 -13.27
N VAL A 8 0.45 -6.12 -13.16
CA VAL A 8 0.97 -5.20 -12.14
C VAL A 8 0.58 -5.67 -10.73
N THR A 9 -0.66 -6.13 -10.53
CA THR A 9 -1.08 -6.70 -9.25
C THR A 9 -0.24 -7.92 -8.87
N ARG A 10 0.06 -8.81 -9.81
CA ARG A 10 0.92 -10.00 -9.56
C ARG A 10 2.34 -9.60 -9.21
N GLU A 11 2.93 -8.65 -9.93
CA GLU A 11 4.26 -8.13 -9.62
C GLU A 11 4.30 -7.53 -8.20
N MET A 12 3.28 -6.76 -7.82
CA MET A 12 3.16 -6.26 -6.45
C MET A 12 2.96 -7.38 -5.41
N GLU A 13 2.19 -8.43 -5.72
CA GLU A 13 2.03 -9.61 -4.84
C GLU A 13 3.39 -10.30 -4.62
N GLU A 14 4.20 -10.46 -5.67
CA GLU A 14 5.53 -11.05 -5.60
C GLU A 14 6.48 -10.20 -4.73
N ILE A 15 6.47 -8.88 -4.89
CA ILE A 15 7.26 -7.95 -4.07
C ILE A 15 6.84 -8.07 -2.59
N VAL A 16 5.54 -7.99 -2.29
CA VAL A 16 5.04 -8.04 -0.91
C VAL A 16 5.35 -9.40 -0.27
N ALA A 17 5.17 -10.50 -1.00
CA ALA A 17 5.50 -11.84 -0.53
C ALA A 17 7.00 -11.99 -0.23
N HIS A 18 7.87 -11.34 -1.01
CA HIS A 18 9.31 -11.33 -0.77
C HIS A 18 9.70 -10.48 0.45
N LEU A 19 9.11 -9.29 0.59
CA LEU A 19 9.40 -8.38 1.70
C LEU A 19 8.92 -8.93 3.05
N VAL A 20 7.76 -9.61 3.07
CA VAL A 20 7.12 -10.08 4.30
C VAL A 20 6.66 -11.54 4.18
N PRO A 21 7.61 -12.52 4.16
CA PRO A 21 7.33 -13.92 3.83
C PRO A 21 6.46 -14.67 4.85
N ALA A 22 6.17 -14.07 6.00
CA ALA A 22 5.31 -14.67 7.02
C ALA A 22 3.81 -14.49 6.74
N LEU A 23 3.42 -13.69 5.74
CA LEU A 23 2.04 -13.45 5.36
C LEU A 23 1.51 -14.60 4.48
N ASP A 24 0.25 -14.97 4.68
CA ASP A 24 -0.44 -15.86 3.74
C ASP A 24 -0.84 -15.13 2.45
N ARG A 25 -1.12 -15.91 1.40
CA ARG A 25 -1.47 -15.37 0.07
C ARG A 25 -2.64 -14.38 0.11
N ARG A 26 -3.68 -14.65 0.88
CA ARG A 26 -4.86 -13.78 0.96
C ARG A 26 -4.53 -12.45 1.63
N THR A 27 -3.64 -12.47 2.61
CA THR A 27 -3.16 -11.28 3.30
C THR A 27 -2.25 -10.46 2.39
N VAL A 28 -1.37 -11.11 1.61
CA VAL A 28 -0.58 -10.46 0.56
C VAL A 28 -1.49 -9.73 -0.45
N GLU A 29 -2.49 -10.42 -0.99
CA GLU A 29 -3.46 -9.84 -1.92
C GLU A 29 -4.15 -8.59 -1.32
N ARG A 30 -4.58 -8.66 -0.06
CA ARG A 30 -5.17 -7.51 0.66
C ARG A 30 -4.19 -6.35 0.83
N CYS A 31 -2.93 -6.63 1.15
CA CYS A 31 -1.90 -5.61 1.29
C CYS A 31 -1.61 -4.90 -0.04
N VAL A 32 -1.59 -5.64 -1.15
CA VAL A 32 -1.45 -5.07 -2.51
C VAL A 32 -2.62 -4.16 -2.84
N PHE A 33 -3.85 -4.64 -2.65
CA PHE A 33 -5.04 -3.82 -2.91
C PHE A 33 -5.09 -2.57 -2.02
N SER A 34 -4.74 -2.69 -0.74
CA SER A 34 -4.70 -1.55 0.17
C SER A 34 -3.64 -0.52 -0.23
N THR A 35 -2.49 -0.96 -0.74
CA THR A 35 -1.41 -0.06 -1.20
C THR A 35 -1.85 0.70 -2.45
N ALA A 36 -2.38 -0.01 -3.45
CA ALA A 36 -2.90 0.61 -4.67
C ALA A 36 -4.08 1.54 -4.40
N ALA A 37 -4.98 1.15 -3.48
CA ALA A 37 -6.14 1.95 -3.09
C ALA A 37 -5.75 3.28 -2.43
N GLN A 38 -4.66 3.32 -1.65
CA GLN A 38 -4.15 4.57 -1.09
C GLN A 38 -3.69 5.52 -2.20
N ALA A 39 -2.87 5.05 -3.14
CA ALA A 39 -2.43 5.87 -4.27
C ALA A 39 -3.61 6.42 -5.08
N TYR A 40 -4.61 5.57 -5.35
CA TYR A 40 -5.85 5.99 -6.00
C TYR A 40 -6.62 7.01 -5.17
N PHE A 41 -6.79 6.78 -3.87
CA PHE A 41 -7.51 7.66 -2.96
C PHE A 41 -6.93 9.08 -2.99
N TYR A 42 -5.62 9.23 -2.77
CA TYR A 42 -4.96 10.54 -2.78
C TYR A 42 -5.10 11.25 -4.13
N ARG A 43 -5.10 10.50 -5.24
CA ARG A 43 -5.38 11.07 -6.57
C ARG A 43 -6.83 11.53 -6.70
N SER A 44 -7.79 10.75 -6.22
CA SER A 44 -9.23 11.04 -6.34
C SER A 44 -9.67 12.20 -5.45
N VAL A 45 -9.08 12.35 -4.26
CA VAL A 45 -9.44 13.43 -3.32
C VAL A 45 -8.53 14.65 -3.44
N MET A 46 -7.66 14.70 -4.45
CA MET A 46 -6.70 15.79 -4.64
C MET A 46 -7.31 17.20 -4.53
N PRO A 47 -8.45 17.53 -5.15
CA PRO A 47 -9.06 18.85 -5.00
C PRO A 47 -9.43 19.19 -3.55
N ALA A 48 -10.02 18.24 -2.82
CA ALA A 48 -10.38 18.43 -1.41
C ALA A 48 -9.13 18.59 -0.53
N MET A 49 -8.09 17.83 -0.82
CA MET A 49 -6.83 17.88 -0.09
C MET A 49 -6.10 19.21 -0.30
N LEU A 50 -6.08 19.74 -1.53
CA LEU A 50 -5.54 21.07 -1.82
C LEU A 50 -6.29 22.17 -1.06
N LEU A 51 -7.62 22.08 -1.01
CA LEU A 51 -8.45 23.00 -0.21
C LEU A 51 -8.13 22.89 1.30
N MET A 52 -7.96 21.67 1.83
CA MET A 52 -7.61 21.45 3.23
C MET A 52 -6.20 21.97 3.58
N LEU A 53 -5.26 21.88 2.65
CA LEU A 53 -3.88 22.34 2.81
C LEU A 53 -3.72 23.85 2.56
N GLY A 54 -4.73 24.51 1.98
CA GLY A 54 -4.64 25.91 1.57
C GLY A 54 -3.69 26.12 0.38
N GLU A 55 -3.44 25.08 -0.42
CA GLU A 55 -2.47 25.10 -1.51
C GLU A 55 -3.18 25.17 -2.87
N PRO A 56 -2.71 25.99 -3.83
CA PRO A 56 -3.34 26.13 -5.15
C PRO A 56 -3.05 24.93 -6.07
N ALA A 57 -1.99 24.18 -5.78
CA ALA A 57 -1.56 23.00 -6.51
C ALA A 57 -0.60 22.19 -5.63
N TYR A 58 -0.38 20.91 -5.95
CA TYR A 58 0.64 20.16 -5.24
C TYR A 58 2.04 20.70 -5.56
N PRO A 59 2.92 20.83 -4.54
CA PRO A 59 4.29 21.26 -4.75
C PRO A 59 5.03 20.28 -5.66
N ARG A 60 6.07 20.78 -6.34
CA ARG A 60 6.98 19.91 -7.09
C ARG A 60 7.57 18.87 -6.15
N GLY A 61 7.49 17.59 -6.53
CA GLY A 61 7.96 16.49 -5.69
C GLY A 61 6.89 15.82 -4.83
N PHE A 62 5.69 16.40 -4.70
CA PHE A 62 4.62 15.85 -3.87
C PHE A 62 4.26 14.40 -4.20
N SER A 63 4.24 14.02 -5.49
CA SER A 63 3.97 12.63 -5.87
C SER A 63 5.03 11.64 -5.36
N ARG A 64 6.27 12.10 -5.22
CA ARG A 64 7.37 11.28 -4.67
C ARG A 64 7.21 11.15 -3.16
N GLU A 65 7.01 12.26 -2.46
CA GLU A 65 6.77 12.28 -1.00
C GLU A 65 5.55 11.43 -0.64
N LEU A 66 4.49 11.53 -1.42
CA LEU A 66 3.30 10.72 -1.23
C LEU A 66 3.57 9.22 -1.45
N ALA A 67 4.34 8.86 -2.48
CA ALA A 67 4.72 7.48 -2.71
C ALA A 67 5.58 6.92 -1.57
N GLU A 68 6.52 7.72 -1.06
CA GLU A 68 7.34 7.39 0.12
C GLU A 68 6.46 7.18 1.36
N HIS A 69 5.51 8.09 1.61
CA HIS A 69 4.56 7.97 2.71
C HIS A 69 3.69 6.71 2.61
N VAL A 70 3.10 6.44 1.44
CA VAL A 70 2.28 5.25 1.22
C VAL A 70 3.11 3.98 1.40
N ALA A 71 4.36 3.97 0.92
CA ALA A 71 5.26 2.84 1.11
C ALA A 71 5.57 2.60 2.59
N GLU A 72 5.97 3.63 3.33
CA GLU A 72 6.28 3.55 4.77
C GLU A 72 5.06 3.04 5.57
N PHE A 73 3.89 3.64 5.34
CA PHE A 73 2.66 3.26 6.03
C PHE A 73 2.26 1.80 5.72
N SER A 74 2.29 1.42 4.44
CA SER A 74 1.96 0.06 4.02
C SER A 74 2.93 -0.97 4.60
N LEU A 75 4.24 -0.71 4.59
CA LEU A 75 5.25 -1.63 5.14
C LEU A 75 5.06 -1.83 6.64
N GLY A 76 4.86 -0.76 7.42
CA GLY A 76 4.57 -0.86 8.84
C GLY A 76 3.30 -1.68 9.14
N GLY A 77 2.25 -1.52 8.31
CA GLY A 77 1.04 -2.34 8.37
C GLY A 77 1.32 -3.83 8.11
N MET A 78 2.09 -4.14 7.07
CA MET A 78 2.46 -5.52 6.73
C MET A 78 3.29 -6.19 7.83
N GLU A 79 4.26 -5.48 8.40
CA GLU A 79 5.06 -5.97 9.53
C GLU A 79 4.20 -6.28 10.75
N ARG A 80 3.22 -5.40 11.04
CA ARG A 80 2.29 -5.60 12.16
C ARG A 80 1.41 -6.83 11.96
N LEU A 81 0.93 -7.06 10.74
CA LEU A 81 0.16 -8.26 10.37
C LEU A 81 1.02 -9.52 10.50
N ALA A 82 2.25 -9.50 10.00
CA ALA A 82 3.18 -10.62 10.12
C ALA A 82 3.51 -10.96 11.58
N ALA A 83 3.68 -9.95 12.43
CA ALA A 83 3.85 -10.14 13.86
C ALA A 83 2.63 -10.78 14.52
N ALA A 84 1.41 -10.43 14.10
CA ALA A 84 0.19 -11.05 14.60
C ALA A 84 0.09 -12.53 14.20
N THR A 85 0.38 -12.86 12.93
CA THR A 85 0.40 -14.25 12.44
C THR A 85 1.38 -15.13 13.21
N ARG A 86 2.58 -14.62 13.51
CA ARG A 86 3.58 -15.33 14.32
C ARG A 86 3.10 -15.61 15.74
N ARG A 87 2.35 -14.68 16.36
CA ARG A 87 1.79 -14.90 17.71
C ARG A 87 0.75 -16.00 17.71
N VAL A 88 -0.18 -15.98 16.74
CA VAL A 88 -1.22 -17.02 16.61
C VAL A 88 -0.59 -18.41 16.46
N ARG A 89 0.45 -18.55 15.64
CA ARG A 89 1.18 -19.82 15.47
C ARG A 89 1.93 -20.31 16.70
N ARG A 90 2.26 -19.44 17.66
CA ARG A 90 2.95 -19.82 18.90
C ARG A 90 2.01 -20.30 20.00
N THR A 91 0.73 -19.95 19.91
CA THR A 91 -0.31 -20.29 20.90
C THR A 91 -1.20 -21.44 20.47
N ALA A 92 -1.11 -21.87 19.20
CA ALA A 92 -1.76 -23.06 18.66
C ALA A 92 -0.80 -24.26 18.78
#